data_AF-A0A3B0WAE4-F1
#
_entry.id   AF-A0A3B0WAE4-F1
#
_cell.length_a   1.000
_cell.length_b   1.000
_cell.length_c   1.000
_cell.angle_alpha   90.00
_cell.angle_beta   90.00
_cell.angle_gamma   90.00
#
_symmetry.space_group_name_H-M   'P 1'
#
loop_
_entity.id
_entity.type
_entity.pdbx_description
1 polymer ?
#
loop_
_entity_poly.entity_id
_entity_poly.type
_entity_poly.pdbx_seq_one_letter_code
_entity_poly.pdbx_strand_id
1 'polypeptide(L)'
;STGLLYADEFRHNAKISGYSYISCLSRASLQNPTELDFQGHVQTYLKQVDFNTATDVVYLCGNPAMVDDAFTLLKDKGMPVPQIRREKYVSPPTRKSKSVF
;
A
#
# COMPACT_ATOMS: atom_id res chain seq x y z
N SER A 1 -3.70 -8.81 -17.04
CA SER A 1 -3.29 -7.42 -16.77
C SER A 1 -2.86 -7.31 -15.31
N THR A 2 -1.77 -6.62 -15.01
CA THR A 2 -1.19 -6.50 -13.66
C THR A 2 -1.99 -5.59 -12.72
N GLY A 3 -2.87 -4.74 -13.27
CA GLY A 3 -3.68 -3.80 -12.49
C GLY A 3 -2.91 -2.61 -11.94
N LEU A 4 -1.64 -2.42 -12.32
CA LEU A 4 -0.86 -1.24 -11.97
C LEU A 4 -1.32 -0.06 -12.82
N LEU A 5 -1.61 1.07 -12.18
CA LEU A 5 -1.95 2.33 -12.83
C LEU A 5 -0.76 3.28 -12.72
N TYR A 6 -0.44 3.99 -13.81
CA TYR A 6 0.64 4.98 -13.89
C TYR A 6 2.04 4.44 -13.54
N ALA A 7 2.28 3.14 -13.75
CA ALA A 7 3.53 2.49 -13.37
C ALA A 7 4.72 3.06 -14.13
N ASP A 8 4.55 3.41 -15.40
CA ASP A 8 5.63 3.94 -16.23
C ASP A 8 6.07 5.33 -15.75
N GLU A 9 5.10 6.19 -15.40
CA GLU A 9 5.37 7.52 -14.83
C GLU A 9 6.07 7.43 -13.47
N PHE A 10 5.62 6.55 -12.57
CA PHE A 10 6.27 6.41 -11.26
C PHE A 10 7.67 5.79 -11.37
N ARG A 11 7.90 4.84 -12.28
CA ARG A 11 9.24 4.32 -12.56
C ARG A 11 10.15 5.37 -13.19
N HIS A 12 9.61 6.23 -14.05
CA HIS A 12 10.37 7.35 -14.58
C HIS A 12 10.82 8.29 -13.44
N ASN A 13 9.92 8.59 -12.50
CA ASN A 13 10.22 9.44 -11.35
C ASN A 13 11.19 8.82 -10.35
N ALA A 14 11.36 7.49 -10.33
CA ALA A 14 12.37 6.81 -9.51
C ALA A 14 13.82 7.23 -9.82
N LYS A 15 14.04 7.98 -10.91
CA LYS A 15 15.34 8.59 -11.24
C LYS A 15 15.60 9.91 -10.48
N ILE A 16 14.59 10.47 -9.80
CA ILE A 16 14.68 11.73 -9.06
C ILE A 16 15.21 11.44 -7.65
N SER A 17 16.20 12.23 -7.21
CA SER A 17 16.78 12.09 -5.87
C SER A 17 15.71 12.32 -4.78
N GLY A 18 15.68 11.43 -3.78
CA GLY A 18 14.70 11.47 -2.69
C GLY A 18 13.32 10.89 -3.05
N TYR A 19 13.14 10.35 -4.25
CA TYR A 19 11.93 9.65 -4.66
C TYR A 19 12.21 8.15 -4.80
N SER A 20 11.30 7.31 -4.30
CA SER A 20 11.38 5.86 -4.45
C SER A 20 10.00 5.31 -4.76
N TYR A 21 9.96 4.34 -5.66
CA TYR A 21 8.73 3.67 -6.07
C TYR A 21 8.95 2.17 -6.08
N ILE A 22 8.00 1.44 -5.48
CA ILE A 22 8.01 -0.02 -5.45
C ILE A 22 6.62 -0.52 -5.80
N SER A 23 6.54 -1.33 -6.85
CA SER A 23 5.32 -2.04 -7.21
C SER A 23 5.25 -3.36 -6.43
N CYS A 24 4.10 -3.66 -5.82
CA CYS A 24 3.88 -4.91 -5.08
C CYS A 24 2.78 -5.72 -5.76
N LEU A 25 3.13 -6.88 -6.34
CA LEU A 25 2.19 -7.76 -7.03
C LEU A 25 2.10 -9.10 -6.29
N SER A 26 0.97 -9.38 -5.65
CA SER A 26 0.82 -10.63 -4.88
C SER A 26 0.30 -11.83 -5.69
N ARG A 27 -0.34 -11.58 -6.84
CA ARG A 27 -1.03 -12.60 -7.65
C ARG A 27 -0.47 -12.76 -9.06
N ALA A 28 0.14 -11.71 -9.59
CA ALA A 28 0.74 -11.70 -10.92
C ALA A 28 2.26 -11.73 -10.77
N SER A 29 2.92 -12.40 -11.71
CA SER A 29 4.36 -12.31 -11.88
C SER A 29 4.66 -11.46 -13.12
N LEU A 30 5.62 -10.55 -12.97
CA LEU A 30 6.14 -9.80 -14.11
C LEU A 30 7.08 -10.69 -14.91
N GLN A 31 7.04 -10.59 -16.24
CA GLN A 31 7.98 -11.33 -17.08
C GLN A 31 9.43 -10.87 -16.87
N ASN A 32 9.63 -9.56 -16.67
CA ASN A 32 10.94 -8.95 -16.46
C ASN A 32 10.86 -7.99 -15.25
N PRO A 33 10.84 -8.51 -14.00
CA PRO A 33 10.82 -7.67 -12.81
C PRO A 33 12.14 -6.89 -12.69
N THR A 34 12.06 -5.66 -12.18
CA THR A 34 13.24 -4.85 -11.87
C THR A 34 13.40 -4.69 -10.35
N GLU A 35 14.42 -3.96 -9.92
CA GLU A 35 14.62 -3.54 -8.53
C GLU A 35 13.47 -2.72 -7.94
N LEU A 36 12.59 -2.18 -8.80
CA LEU A 36 11.39 -1.43 -8.42
C LEU A 36 10.18 -2.35 -8.20
N ASP A 37 10.38 -3.67 -8.22
CA ASP A 37 9.32 -4.67 -8.14
C ASP A 37 9.48 -5.61 -6.96
N PHE A 38 8.35 -5.88 -6.30
CA PHE A 38 8.25 -6.83 -5.22
C PHE A 38 7.13 -7.83 -5.48
N GLN A 39 7.46 -9.13 -5.48
CA GLN A 39 6.48 -10.20 -5.58
C GLN A 39 5.88 -10.46 -4.20
N GLY A 40 4.66 -9.95 -3.97
CA GLY A 40 3.95 -10.12 -2.72
C GLY A 40 3.00 -8.96 -2.42
N HIS A 41 2.48 -8.95 -1.19
CA HIS A 41 1.67 -7.84 -0.71
C HIS A 41 2.53 -6.69 -0.16
N VAL A 42 2.00 -5.47 -0.19
CA VAL A 42 2.70 -4.27 0.30
C VAL A 42 3.11 -4.39 1.78
N GLN A 43 2.27 -4.98 2.63
CA GLN A 43 2.61 -5.20 4.04
C GLN A 43 3.80 -6.16 4.23
N THR A 44 4.06 -7.05 3.28
CA THR A 44 5.28 -7.89 3.33
C THR A 44 6.50 -7.06 2.98
N TYR A 45 6.42 -6.20 1.96
CA TYR A 45 7.50 -5.27 1.63
C TYR A 45 7.79 -4.31 2.80
N LEU A 46 6.77 -3.73 3.44
CA LEU A 46 6.92 -2.80 4.56
C LEU A 46 7.71 -3.36 5.76
N LYS A 47 7.77 -4.69 5.94
CA LYS A 47 8.58 -5.31 7.00
C LYS A 47 10.06 -4.96 6.87
N GLN A 48 10.57 -4.81 5.64
CA GLN A 48 11.97 -4.49 5.38
C GLN A 48 12.26 -2.98 5.26
N VAL A 49 11.23 -2.14 5.36
CA VAL A 49 11.37 -0.69 5.27
C VAL A 49 11.58 -0.10 6.66
N ASP A 50 12.68 0.58 6.85
CA ASP A 50 12.95 1.36 8.06
C ASP A 50 12.45 2.80 7.92
N PHE A 51 12.23 3.44 9.06
CA PHE A 51 11.72 4.80 9.14
C PHE A 51 12.30 5.52 10.35
N ASN A 52 12.39 6.84 10.26
CA ASN A 52 12.77 7.70 11.36
C ASN A 52 11.52 8.14 12.13
N THR A 53 11.39 7.66 13.37
CA THR A 53 10.24 7.95 14.23
C THR A 53 10.11 9.43 14.60
N ALA A 54 11.16 10.24 14.46
CA ALA A 54 11.13 11.67 14.78
C ALA A 54 10.63 12.54 13.62
N THR A 55 10.81 12.10 12.37
CA THR A 55 10.59 12.96 11.19
C THR A 55 9.58 12.41 10.21
N ASP A 56 9.40 11.08 10.15
CA ASP A 56 8.66 10.47 9.06
C ASP A 56 7.15 10.46 9.34
N VAL A 57 6.37 10.59 8.27
CA VAL A 57 4.90 10.49 8.33
C VAL A 57 4.48 9.46 7.29
N VAL A 58 3.68 8.48 7.71
CA VAL A 58 3.21 7.41 6.82
C VAL A 58 1.76 7.65 6.43
N TYR A 59 1.48 7.55 5.14
CA TYR A 59 0.14 7.63 4.58
C TYR A 59 -0.26 6.26 4.04
N LEU A 60 -1.39 5.73 4.51
CA LEU A 60 -1.96 4.46 4.07
C LEU A 60 -3.33 4.71 3.44
N CYS A 61 -3.51 4.27 2.20
CA CYS A 61 -4.81 4.31 1.54
C CYS A 61 -5.09 3.01 0.80
N GLY A 62 -6.35 2.55 0.82
CA GLY A 62 -6.76 1.37 0.07
C GLY A 62 -7.89 0.58 0.70
N ASN A 63 -7.93 -0.71 0.37
CA ASN A 63 -8.88 -1.64 0.97
C ASN A 63 -8.75 -1.64 2.51
N PRO A 64 -9.87 -1.63 3.27
CA PRO A 64 -9.87 -1.58 4.73
C PRO A 64 -8.93 -2.59 5.41
N ALA A 65 -8.94 -3.85 4.95
CA ALA A 65 -8.12 -4.90 5.56
C ALA A 65 -6.62 -4.64 5.35
N MET A 66 -6.22 -4.22 4.15
CA MET A 66 -4.82 -3.86 3.87
C MET A 66 -4.35 -2.68 4.75
N VAL A 67 -5.19 -1.65 4.89
CA VAL A 67 -4.87 -0.47 5.72
C VAL A 67 -4.72 -0.85 7.19
N ASP A 68 -5.59 -1.73 7.71
CA ASP A 68 -5.52 -2.19 9.10
C ASP A 68 -4.29 -3.04 9.38
N ASP A 69 -3.96 -3.96 8.47
CA ASP A 69 -2.77 -4.81 8.58
C ASP A 69 -1.49 -3.96 8.55
N ALA A 70 -1.40 -3.01 7.61
CA ALA A 70 -0.25 -2.11 7.49
C ALA A 70 -0.13 -1.16 8.71
N PHE A 71 -1.25 -0.65 9.22
CA PHE A 71 -1.24 0.18 10.43
C PHE A 71 -0.72 -0.59 11.64
N THR A 72 -1.19 -1.83 11.82
CA THR A 72 -0.75 -2.70 12.93
C THR A 72 0.74 -2.98 12.82
N LEU A 73 1.21 -3.37 11.62
CA LEU A 73 2.63 -3.61 11.36
C LEU A 73 3.50 -2.39 11.70
N LEU A 74 3.14 -1.19 11.23
CA LEU A 74 3.94 0.01 11.47
C LEU A 74 3.98 0.39 12.95
N LYS A 75 2.85 0.28 13.64
CA LYS A 75 2.76 0.50 15.08
C LYS A 75 3.67 -0.49 15.84
N ASP A 76 3.64 -1.76 15.46
CA ASP A 76 4.46 -2.80 16.10
C ASP A 76 5.96 -2.62 15.80
N LYS A 77 6.29 -2.02 14.63
CA LYS A 77 7.66 -1.56 14.30
C LYS A 77 8.06 -0.27 15.04
N GLY A 78 7.19 0.34 15.85
CA GLY A 78 7.49 1.52 16.65
C GLY A 78 7.16 2.88 16.01
N MET A 79 6.47 2.91 14.87
CA MET A 79 6.00 4.17 14.28
C MET A 79 4.96 4.83 15.21
N PRO A 80 5.14 6.09 15.63
CA PRO A 80 4.16 6.78 16.47
C PRO A 80 2.80 6.86 15.78
N VAL A 81 1.74 6.44 16.48
CA VAL A 81 0.36 6.46 15.96
C VAL A 81 -0.05 7.86 15.42
N PRO A 82 0.31 8.99 16.06
CA PRO A 82 0.05 10.32 15.52
C PRO A 82 0.79 10.67 14.23
N GLN A 83 1.70 9.83 13.73
CA GLN A 83 2.40 9.97 12.44
C GLN A 83 1.87 9.02 11.36
N ILE A 84 0.85 8.20 11.66
CA ILE A 84 0.23 7.30 10.67
C ILE A 84 -1.15 7.86 10.26
N ARG A 85 -1.27 8.28 9.00
CA ARG A 85 -2.51 8.76 8.37
C ARG A 85 -3.15 7.62 7.58
N ARG A 86 -4.47 7.46 7.69
CA ARG A 86 -5.20 6.32 7.12
C ARG A 86 -6.45 6.78 6.40
N GLU A 87 -6.67 6.25 5.21
CA GLU A 87 -7.89 6.40 4.43
C GLU A 87 -8.34 5.03 3.91
N LYS A 88 -9.60 4.66 4.15
CA LYS A 88 -10.12 3.34 3.78
C LYS A 88 -11.20 3.48 2.72
N TYR A 89 -11.11 2.68 1.67
CA TYR A 89 -12.13 2.60 0.64
C TYR A 89 -13.24 1.65 1.07
N VAL A 90 -14.33 2.22 1.59
CA VAL A 90 -15.53 1.49 1.99
C VAL A 90 -16.61 1.63 0.93
N SER A 91 -17.06 0.51 0.38
CA SER A 91 -18.27 0.50 -0.44
C SER A 91 -19.50 0.66 0.44
N PRO A 92 -20.53 1.40 0.01
CA PRO A 92 -21.78 1.46 0.73
C PRO A 92 -22.39 0.04 0.84
N PRO A 93 -23.09 -0.27 1.95
CA PRO A 93 -23.73 -1.56 2.12
C PRO A 93 -24.71 -1.81 0.97
N THR A 94 -24.73 -3.06 0.46
CA THR A 94 -25.70 -3.45 -0.56
C THR A 94 -27.11 -3.28 0.01
N ARG A 95 -27.95 -2.55 -0.72
CA ARG A 95 -29.34 -2.33 -0.33
C ARG A 95 -30.03 -3.70 -0.32
N LYS A 96 -30.51 -4.16 0.84
CA LYS A 96 -31.34 -5.37 0.90
C LYS A 96 -32.55 -5.13 -0.01
N SER A 97 -32.78 -6.01 -0.98
CA SER A 97 -34.04 -6.00 -1.70
C SER A 97 -35.16 -6.16 -0.67
N LYS A 98 -36.19 -5.29 -0.73
CA LYS A 98 -37.39 -5.51 0.06
C LYS A 98 -37.96 -6.86 -0.38
N SER A 99 -37.99 -7.83 0.53
CA SER A 99 -38.72 -9.07 0.29
C SER A 99 -40.17 -8.68 0.08
N VAL A 100 -40.66 -8.88 -1.13
CA VAL A 100 -42.09 -8.75 -1.43
C VAL A 100 -42.71 -10.06 -0.97
N PHE A 101 -43.24 -10.05 0.26
CA PHE A 101 -44.25 -11.01 0.70
C PHE A 101 -45.61 -10.37 0.48
#